data_AF-A0A843UDY7-F1
#
_entry.id   AF-A0A843UDY7-F1
#
_cell.length_a   1.000
_cell.length_b   1.000
_cell.length_c   1.000
_cell.angle_alpha   90.00
_cell.angle_beta   90.00
_cell.angle_gamma   90.00
#
_symmetry.space_group_name_H-M   'P 1'
#
loop_
_entity.id
_entity.type
_entity.pdbx_description
1 polymer ?
#
loop_
_entity_poly.entity_id
_entity_poly.type
_entity_poly.pdbx_seq_one_letter_code
_entity_poly.pdbx_strand_id
1 'polypeptide(L)'
;MFKPRLARWKDDTAAISRVYETFLSEFPLCYGYWEKYATHKARLCTIDKVIEVYEEAVKAATYSVDLWTNYCSFAMQFYKDLDDVRRYFKFE
;
A
#
# COMPACT_ATOMS: atom_id res chain seq x y z
N MET A 1 -25.00 10.88 24.33
CA MET A 1 -23.63 11.03 24.88
C MET A 1 -22.70 10.17 24.04
N PHE A 2 -21.73 10.82 23.40
CA PHE A 2 -20.72 10.38 22.42
C PHE A 2 -20.42 8.87 22.30
N LYS A 3 -20.81 8.25 21.18
CA LYS A 3 -20.11 7.06 20.63
C LYS A 3 -18.88 7.55 19.84
N PRO A 4 -17.69 6.97 20.01
CA PRO A 4 -16.46 7.50 19.42
C PRO A 4 -16.51 7.38 17.90
N ARG A 5 -16.10 8.43 17.18
CA ARG A 5 -16.01 8.50 15.71
C ARG A 5 -15.13 7.40 15.07
N LEU A 6 -14.42 6.59 15.86
CA LEU A 6 -13.47 5.56 15.42
C LEU A 6 -14.10 4.44 14.57
N ALA A 7 -15.38 4.08 14.79
CA ALA A 7 -16.02 3.01 14.03
C ALA A 7 -16.27 3.36 12.56
N ARG A 8 -16.60 4.62 12.27
CA ARG A 8 -16.91 5.08 10.90
C ARG A 8 -15.69 5.05 9.98
N TRP A 9 -14.52 5.45 10.48
CA TRP A 9 -13.29 5.48 9.68
C TRP A 9 -12.79 4.09 9.28
N LYS A 10 -13.05 3.06 10.10
CA LYS A 10 -12.75 1.66 9.74
C LYS A 10 -13.59 1.18 8.57
N ASP A 11 -14.88 1.51 8.57
CA ASP A 11 -15.80 1.17 7.47
C ASP A 11 -15.42 1.91 6.19
N ASP A 12 -15.09 3.20 6.28
CA ASP A 12 -14.65 4.00 5.13
C ASP A 12 -13.37 3.41 4.51
N THR A 13 -12.45 2.92 5.34
CA THR A 13 -11.19 2.31 4.86
C THR A 13 -11.41 0.96 4.18
N ALA A 14 -12.32 0.15 4.71
CA ALA A 14 -12.68 -1.14 4.10
C ALA A 14 -13.41 -0.95 2.76
N ALA A 15 -14.32 0.03 2.68
CA ALA A 15 -14.99 0.39 1.43
C ALA A 15 -14.00 0.87 0.37
N ILE A 16 -13.06 1.75 0.74
CA ILE A 16 -12.00 2.21 -0.15
C ILE A 16 -11.15 1.03 -0.65
N SER A 17 -10.74 0.14 0.27
CA SER A 17 -9.93 -1.05 -0.08
C SER A 17 -10.65 -1.91 -1.12
N ARG A 18 -11.93 -2.19 -0.90
CA ARG A 18 -12.73 -3.03 -1.79
C ARG A 18 -12.92 -2.42 -3.19
N VAL A 19 -13.09 -1.10 -3.28
CA VAL A 19 -13.21 -0.40 -4.57
C VAL A 19 -11.89 -0.50 -5.34
N TYR A 20 -10.76 -0.23 -4.68
CA TYR A 20 -9.45 -0.35 -5.32
C TYR A 20 -9.13 -1.79 -5.71
N GLU A 21 -9.37 -2.77 -4.83
CA GLU A 21 -9.16 -4.20 -5.11
C GLU A 21 -9.98 -4.67 -6.32
N THR A 22 -11.27 -4.29 -6.38
CA THR A 22 -12.13 -4.63 -7.52
C THR A 22 -11.62 -4.00 -8.81
N PHE A 23 -11.33 -2.69 -8.79
CA PHE A 23 -10.84 -1.97 -9.96
C PHE A 23 -9.50 -2.50 -10.45
N LEU A 24 -8.56 -2.76 -9.54
CA LEU A 24 -7.21 -3.23 -9.88
C LEU A 24 -7.20 -4.72 -10.29
N SER A 25 -8.19 -5.50 -9.86
CA SER A 25 -8.39 -6.86 -10.37
C SER A 25 -8.80 -6.88 -11.85
N GLU A 26 -9.58 -5.89 -12.30
CA GLU A 26 -9.99 -5.75 -13.70
C GLU A 26 -8.93 -5.02 -14.54
N PHE A 27 -8.20 -4.07 -13.94
CA PHE A 27 -7.21 -3.21 -14.61
C PHE A 27 -5.85 -3.23 -13.91
N PRO A 28 -5.14 -4.38 -13.87
CA PRO A 28 -3.89 -4.53 -13.12
C PRO A 28 -2.75 -3.63 -13.64
N LEU A 29 -2.82 -3.20 -14.91
CA LEU A 29 -1.79 -2.37 -15.54
C LEU A 29 -1.90 -0.87 -15.21
N CYS A 30 -2.96 -0.43 -14.51
CA CYS A 30 -3.15 0.96 -14.12
C CYS A 30 -2.31 1.34 -12.88
N TYR A 31 -0.99 1.29 -13.01
CA TYR A 31 0.01 1.52 -11.94
C TYR A 31 -0.21 2.81 -11.13
N GLY A 32 -0.66 3.90 -11.75
CA GLY A 32 -0.95 5.15 -11.04
C GLY A 32 -2.07 5.05 -10.00
N TYR A 33 -2.93 4.03 -10.07
CA TYR A 33 -3.97 3.78 -9.06
C TYR A 33 -3.45 2.98 -7.87
N TRP A 34 -2.45 2.12 -8.06
CA TRP A 34 -1.75 1.43 -6.97
C TRP A 34 -1.07 2.42 -6.03
N GLU A 35 -0.41 3.45 -6.57
CA GLU A 35 0.21 4.51 -5.76
C GLU A 35 -0.83 5.32 -4.96
N LYS A 36 -1.97 5.64 -5.58
CA LYS A 36 -3.08 6.32 -4.89
C LYS A 36 -3.65 5.46 -3.77
N TYR A 37 -3.78 4.14 -4.00
CA TYR A 37 -4.27 3.20 -3.00
C TYR A 37 -3.31 3.10 -1.81
N ALA A 38 -2.01 2.96 -2.06
CA ALA A 38 -0.97 2.93 -1.03
C ALA A 38 -0.94 4.23 -0.22
N THR A 39 -1.05 5.40 -0.87
CA THR A 39 -1.11 6.71 -0.20
C THR A 39 -2.35 6.84 0.70
N HIS A 40 -3.51 6.32 0.27
CA HIS A 40 -4.72 6.31 1.10
C HIS A 40 -4.56 5.39 2.31
N LYS A 41 -4.01 4.19 2.13
CA LYS A 41 -3.72 3.27 3.23
C LYS A 41 -2.70 3.86 4.21
N ALA A 42 -1.66 4.54 3.72
CA ALA A 42 -0.65 5.17 4.58
C ALA A 42 -1.24 6.25 5.51
N ARG A 43 -2.32 6.92 5.10
CA ARG A 43 -3.01 7.93 5.92
C ARG A 43 -4.03 7.34 6.91
N LEU A 44 -4.52 6.14 6.65
CA LEU A 44 -5.68 5.55 7.34
C LEU A 44 -5.37 4.25 8.10
N CYS A 45 -4.24 3.60 7.83
CA CYS A 45 -3.87 2.27 8.33
C CYS A 45 -2.43 2.20 8.84
N THR A 46 -2.08 1.05 9.42
CA THR A 46 -0.72 0.71 9.80
C THR A 46 0.18 0.49 8.58
N ILE A 47 1.49 0.62 8.77
CA ILE A 47 2.51 0.47 7.73
C ILE A 47 2.42 -0.92 7.08
N ASP A 48 2.14 -1.98 7.84
CA ASP A 48 1.99 -3.35 7.33
C ASP A 48 0.94 -3.45 6.22
N LYS A 49 -0.18 -2.73 6.36
CA LYS A 49 -1.25 -2.70 5.36
C LYS A 49 -0.89 -1.92 4.10
N VAL A 50 0.09 -1.04 4.18
CA VAL A 50 0.63 -0.34 3.00
C VAL A 50 1.61 -1.26 2.27
N ILE A 51 2.40 -2.04 3.01
CA ILE A 51 3.33 -3.03 2.46
C ILE A 51 2.56 -4.10 1.69
N GLU A 52 1.49 -4.66 2.27
CA GLU A 52 0.62 -5.63 1.57
C GLU A 52 0.16 -5.11 0.19
N VAL A 53 -0.23 -3.83 0.11
CA VAL A 53 -0.66 -3.20 -1.14
C VAL A 53 0.49 -3.07 -2.14
N TYR A 54 1.69 -2.70 -1.68
CA TYR A 54 2.86 -2.63 -2.56
C TYR A 54 3.30 -4.01 -3.05
N GLU A 55 3.24 -5.04 -2.21
CA GLU A 55 3.56 -6.41 -2.60
C GLU A 55 2.58 -6.94 -3.67
N GLU A 56 1.28 -6.68 -3.50
CA GLU A 56 0.28 -7.02 -4.52
C GLU A 56 0.48 -6.23 -5.81
N ALA A 57 0.76 -4.92 -5.71
CA ALA A 57 1.03 -4.08 -6.85
C ALA A 57 2.24 -4.59 -7.65
N VAL A 58 3.32 -4.94 -6.96
CA VAL A 58 4.55 -5.44 -7.58
C VAL A 58 4.31 -6.78 -8.27
N LYS A 59 3.50 -7.67 -7.67
CA LYS A 59 3.09 -8.93 -8.32
C LYS A 59 2.25 -8.68 -9.58
N ALA A 60 1.35 -7.70 -9.53
CA ALA A 60 0.46 -7.37 -10.65
C ALA A 60 1.18 -6.64 -11.80
N ALA A 61 2.18 -5.81 -11.48
CA ALA A 61 2.88 -4.93 -12.42
C ALA A 61 4.40 -5.00 -12.24
N THR A 62 4.97 -6.21 -12.29
CA THR A 62 6.40 -6.50 -12.04
C THR A 62 7.36 -5.69 -12.88
N TYR A 63 6.97 -5.31 -14.10
CA TYR A 63 7.78 -4.55 -15.06
C TYR A 63 7.72 -3.02 -14.86
N SER A 64 6.89 -2.52 -13.95
CA SER A 64 6.75 -1.09 -13.71
C SER A 64 7.88 -0.57 -12.81
N VAL A 65 8.88 0.07 -13.43
CA VAL A 65 10.00 0.72 -12.71
C VAL A 65 9.51 1.81 -11.77
N ASP A 66 8.46 2.55 -12.18
CA ASP A 66 7.86 3.60 -11.37
C ASP A 66 7.27 3.03 -10.06
N LEU A 67 6.64 1.86 -10.13
CA LEU A 67 6.07 1.21 -8.96
C LEU A 67 7.15 0.78 -7.95
N TRP A 68 8.22 0.17 -8.43
CA TRP A 68 9.37 -0.19 -7.59
C TRP A 68 10.05 1.04 -6.98
N THR A 69 10.15 2.13 -7.73
CA THR A 69 10.72 3.40 -7.25
C THR A 69 9.89 3.99 -6.12
N ASN A 70 8.57 3.97 -6.27
CA ASN A 70 7.63 4.42 -5.24
C ASN A 70 7.69 3.52 -4.00
N TYR A 71 7.78 2.20 -4.17
CA TYR A 71 7.93 1.28 -3.05
C TYR A 71 9.23 1.48 -2.28
N CYS A 72 10.36 1.63 -2.97
CA CYS A 72 11.64 1.95 -2.34
C CYS A 72 11.61 3.30 -1.63
N SER A 73 11.00 4.32 -2.22
CA SER A 73 10.85 5.64 -1.60
C SER A 73 9.98 5.61 -0.35
N PHE A 74 8.92 4.80 -0.35
CA PHE A 74 8.12 4.51 0.83
C PHE A 74 8.96 3.78 1.89
N ALA A 75 9.63 2.69 1.52
CA ALA A 75 10.46 1.93 2.44
C ALA A 75 11.54 2.80 3.10
N MET A 76 12.24 3.66 2.35
CA MET A 76 13.25 4.58 2.91
C MET A 76 12.67 5.64 3.86
N GLN A 77 11.42 6.08 3.66
CA GLN A 77 10.77 7.05 4.54
C GLN A 77 10.30 6.42 5.86
N PHE A 78 9.87 5.15 5.81
CA PHE A 78 9.26 4.47 6.96
C PHE A 78 10.23 3.60 7.74
N TYR A 79 11.23 2.99 7.08
CA TYR A 79 12.32 2.29 7.72
C TYR A 79 13.49 3.26 7.89
N LYS A 80 13.63 3.79 9.11
CA LYS A 80 14.74 4.69 9.50
C LYS A 80 16.11 4.01 9.50
N ASP A 81 16.15 2.68 9.45
CA ASP A 81 17.38 1.91 9.52
C ASP A 81 17.59 1.12 8.22
N LEU A 82 18.73 1.35 7.56
CA LEU A 82 19.09 0.72 6.29
C LEU A 82 19.27 -0.80 6.44
N ASP A 83 19.48 -1.28 7.66
CA ASP A 83 19.59 -2.70 7.97
C ASP A 83 18.26 -3.45 7.89
N ASP A 84 17.12 -2.78 8.17
CA ASP A 84 15.79 -3.39 7.99
C ASP A 84 15.47 -3.56 6.50
N VAL A 85 15.73 -2.55 5.68
CA VAL A 85 15.52 -2.62 4.22
C VAL A 85 16.39 -3.73 3.61
N ARG A 86 17.66 -3.85 4.04
CA ARG A 86 18.55 -4.95 3.60
C ARG A 86 18.07 -6.33 4.03
N ARG A 87 17.38 -6.45 5.16
CA ARG A 87 16.80 -7.71 5.62
C ARG A 87 15.57 -8.09 4.80
N TYR A 88 14.72 -7.12 4.42
CA TYR A 88 13.54 -7.37 3.59
C TYR A 88 13.87 -7.78 2.14
N PHE A 89 14.98 -7.29 1.57
CA PHE A 89 15.38 -7.62 0.19
C PHE A 89 16.27 -8.88 0.06
N LYS A 90 16.55 -9.61 1.15
CA LYS A 90 17.19 -10.92 1.04
C LYS A 90 16.17 -11.95 0.57
N PHE A 91 16.25 -12.27 -0.73
CA PHE A 91 15.69 -13.47 -1.31
C PHE A 91 16.29 -14.71 -0.61
N GLU A 92 15.41 -15.58 -0.11
CA GLU A 92 15.71 -17.00 0.10
C GLU A 92 14.98 -17.81 -0.98
#